data_AF-A0AA96LLJ4-F1
#
_entry.id   AF-A0AA96LLJ4-F1
#
_cell.length_a   1.000
_cell.length_b   1.000
_cell.length_c   1.000
_cell.angle_alpha   90.00
_cell.angle_beta   90.00
_cell.angle_gamma   90.00
#
_symmetry.space_group_name_H-M   'P 1'
#
loop_
_entity.id
_entity.type
_entity.pdbx_description
1 polymer ?
#
loop_
_entity_poly.entity_id
_entity_poly.type
_entity_poly.pdbx_seq_one_letter_code
_entity_poly.pdbx_strand_id
1 'polypeptide(L)'
;MHVDLGCGLHKHDHFWGIDRIDAPGVDCVCDINDGIPLPDNTVEFVMISRSLPYVTDLFAVMADVYRICYHKAIVCILAPYAHHFRHMSNPNLKHKFDEYTPRYFTKSFAQPSGCTFCPPVPDYLVNDVPFDFRLVRMELFYEPPYSTSLYEQDELDMLQYVQPNLVSEIMYHFVVVKKELPPDEWQQLCKQTYMEPIWAPALRRQLEPVEIVEASEIVDSPLPAPLPAPLPPKEPSKPAKKAPSQAKKKSRAKKS
;
A
#
# COMPACT_ATOMS: atom_id res chain seq x y z
N MET A 1 -20.34 -13.05 4.00
CA MET A 1 -18.93 -13.42 4.33
C MET A 1 -17.99 -12.30 3.93
N HIS A 2 -16.90 -12.09 4.67
CA HIS A 2 -15.84 -11.14 4.34
C HIS A 2 -14.66 -11.83 3.65
N VAL A 3 -14.10 -11.24 2.60
CA VAL A 3 -13.00 -11.82 1.80
C VAL A 3 -11.85 -10.83 1.67
N ASP A 4 -10.63 -11.30 1.85
CA ASP A 4 -9.38 -10.53 1.71
C ASP A 4 -8.60 -11.06 0.51
N LEU A 5 -8.55 -10.28 -0.57
CA LEU A 5 -7.95 -10.66 -1.85
C LEU A 5 -6.51 -10.15 -1.95
N GLY A 6 -5.57 -11.09 -2.14
CA GLY A 6 -4.14 -10.83 -2.05
C GLY A 6 -3.71 -10.55 -0.61
N CYS A 7 -4.21 -11.33 0.33
CA CYS A 7 -4.02 -11.14 1.76
C CYS A 7 -2.56 -11.29 2.24
N GLY A 8 -1.71 -11.97 1.45
CA GLY A 8 -0.31 -12.18 1.75
C GLY A 8 -0.06 -12.77 3.16
N LEU A 9 0.93 -12.22 3.86
CA LEU A 9 1.30 -12.62 5.23
C LEU A 9 0.46 -11.93 6.31
N HIS A 10 -0.42 -11.00 5.93
CA HIS A 10 -1.11 -10.10 6.83
C HIS A 10 -2.62 -10.09 6.56
N LYS A 11 -3.22 -11.28 6.52
CA LYS A 11 -4.67 -11.44 6.39
C LYS A 11 -5.39 -10.68 7.51
N HIS A 12 -6.46 -9.99 7.16
CA HIS A 12 -7.31 -9.27 8.10
C HIS A 12 -8.12 -10.23 8.98
N ASP A 13 -8.26 -9.89 10.27
CA ASP A 13 -9.05 -10.70 11.20
C ASP A 13 -10.51 -10.80 10.76
N HIS A 14 -11.09 -12.00 10.86
CA HIS A 14 -12.45 -12.32 10.41
C HIS A 14 -12.71 -12.27 8.89
N PHE A 15 -11.64 -12.19 8.09
CA PHE A 15 -11.73 -12.35 6.64
C PHE A 15 -11.30 -13.76 6.20
N TRP A 16 -11.94 -14.26 5.15
CA TRP A 16 -11.43 -15.40 4.38
C TRP A 16 -10.37 -14.89 3.40
N GLY A 17 -9.12 -15.29 3.61
CA GLY A 17 -7.97 -14.84 2.82
C GLY A 17 -7.75 -15.68 1.56
N ILE A 18 -7.60 -15.00 0.42
CA ILE A 18 -7.25 -15.59 -0.86
C ILE A 18 -5.92 -14.98 -1.32
N ASP A 19 -4.94 -15.81 -1.63
CA ASP A 19 -3.67 -15.37 -2.20
C ASP A 19 -3.11 -16.43 -3.15
N ARG A 20 -2.31 -16.01 -4.14
CA ARG A 20 -1.66 -16.94 -5.07
C ARG A 20 -0.47 -17.67 -4.42
N ILE A 21 0.08 -17.10 -3.34
CA ILE A 21 1.20 -17.68 -2.59
C ILE A 21 0.61 -18.42 -1.39
N ASP A 22 1.01 -19.69 -1.23
CA ASP A 22 0.74 -20.44 -0.01
C ASP A 22 1.57 -19.88 1.14
N ALA A 23 0.91 -19.10 2.02
CA ALA A 23 1.52 -18.38 3.11
C ALA A 23 0.72 -18.59 4.41
N PRO A 24 1.35 -18.46 5.59
CA PRO A 24 0.64 -18.57 6.86
C PRO A 24 -0.55 -17.61 6.94
N GLY A 25 -1.73 -18.17 7.19
CA GLY A 25 -2.98 -17.42 7.30
C GLY A 25 -3.82 -17.40 6.03
N VAL A 26 -3.29 -17.78 4.86
CA VAL A 26 -4.09 -17.91 3.62
C VAL A 26 -5.06 -19.09 3.76
N ASP A 27 -6.36 -18.84 3.53
CA ASP A 27 -7.39 -19.87 3.63
C ASP A 27 -7.65 -20.58 2.28
N CYS A 28 -7.41 -19.88 1.17
CA CYS A 28 -7.51 -20.42 -0.18
C CYS A 28 -6.34 -19.95 -1.05
N VAL A 29 -5.55 -20.91 -1.53
CA VAL A 29 -4.46 -20.63 -2.47
C VAL A 29 -5.02 -20.56 -3.88
N CYS A 30 -5.06 -19.36 -4.46
CA CYS A 30 -5.61 -19.09 -5.77
C CYS A 30 -5.04 -17.79 -6.35
N ASP A 31 -4.63 -17.82 -7.63
CA ASP A 31 -4.32 -16.59 -8.37
C ASP A 31 -5.62 -15.96 -8.87
N ILE A 32 -5.96 -14.78 -8.35
CA ILE A 32 -7.17 -14.05 -8.72
C ILE A 32 -7.20 -13.64 -10.21
N ASN A 33 -6.07 -13.71 -10.92
CA ASN A 33 -6.05 -13.55 -12.38
C ASN A 33 -6.74 -14.71 -13.11
N ASP A 34 -6.80 -15.89 -12.49
CA ASP A 34 -7.44 -17.09 -13.04
C ASP A 34 -8.91 -17.23 -12.60
N GLY A 35 -9.40 -16.28 -11.80
CA GLY A 35 -10.75 -16.25 -11.25
C GLY A 35 -10.81 -16.58 -9.75
N ILE A 36 -11.79 -16.00 -9.07
CA ILE A 36 -12.04 -16.10 -7.64
C ILE A 36 -12.96 -17.30 -7.38
N PRO A 37 -12.51 -18.32 -6.61
CA PRO A 37 -13.19 -19.60 -6.47
C PRO A 37 -14.35 -19.53 -5.45
N LEU A 38 -15.17 -18.49 -5.55
CA LEU A 38 -16.35 -18.27 -4.72
C LEU A 38 -17.62 -18.22 -5.59
N PRO A 39 -18.77 -18.70 -5.10
CA PRO A 39 -20.01 -18.59 -5.82
C PRO A 39 -20.50 -17.14 -5.93
N ASP A 40 -21.35 -16.89 -6.91
CA ASP A 40 -21.97 -15.59 -7.14
C ASP A 40 -22.78 -15.11 -5.92
N ASN A 41 -22.74 -13.81 -5.65
CA ASN A 41 -23.55 -13.14 -4.62
C ASN A 41 -23.41 -13.73 -3.20
N THR A 42 -22.23 -14.21 -2.83
CA THR A 42 -21.94 -14.77 -1.51
C THR A 42 -21.18 -13.81 -0.60
N VAL A 43 -20.51 -12.82 -1.18
CA VAL A 43 -19.57 -11.93 -0.48
C VAL A 43 -20.20 -10.60 -0.13
N GLU A 44 -19.94 -10.17 1.10
CA GLU A 44 -20.55 -9.00 1.73
C GLU A 44 -19.60 -7.82 1.84
N PHE A 45 -18.33 -8.14 2.05
CA PHE A 45 -17.25 -7.18 2.09
C PHE A 45 -16.03 -7.79 1.43
N VAL A 46 -15.37 -7.02 0.57
CA VAL A 46 -14.11 -7.38 -0.05
C VAL A 46 -13.05 -6.38 0.39
N MET A 47 -11.96 -6.88 0.96
CA MET A 47 -10.74 -6.14 1.21
C MET A 47 -9.74 -6.46 0.09
N ILE A 48 -9.18 -5.43 -0.54
CA ILE A 48 -8.12 -5.58 -1.56
C ILE A 48 -7.03 -4.57 -1.25
N SER A 49 -6.01 -5.02 -0.51
CA SER A 49 -5.00 -4.12 0.02
C SER A 49 -3.66 -4.29 -0.68
N ARG A 50 -3.29 -3.32 -1.52
CA ARG A 50 -2.06 -3.22 -2.32
C ARG A 50 -1.83 -4.36 -3.34
N SER A 51 -2.75 -5.30 -3.49
CA SER A 51 -2.66 -6.42 -4.42
C SER A 51 -3.18 -6.09 -5.82
N LEU A 52 -4.25 -5.29 -5.91
CA LEU A 52 -4.94 -4.98 -7.17
C LEU A 52 -4.04 -4.38 -8.27
N PRO A 53 -3.06 -3.50 -8.01
CA PRO A 53 -2.17 -2.98 -9.05
C PRO A 53 -1.31 -4.01 -9.79
N TYR A 54 -1.16 -5.22 -9.24
CA TYR A 54 -0.30 -6.28 -9.80
C TYR A 54 -1.05 -7.25 -10.72
N VAL A 55 -2.38 -7.18 -10.76
CA VAL A 55 -3.19 -8.05 -11.63
C VAL A 55 -2.92 -7.76 -13.10
N THR A 56 -3.13 -8.76 -13.96
CA THR A 56 -2.86 -8.69 -15.39
C THR A 56 -3.99 -8.00 -16.14
N ASP A 57 -5.23 -8.26 -15.76
CA ASP A 57 -6.41 -7.61 -16.32
C ASP A 57 -7.31 -7.10 -15.18
N LEU A 58 -7.22 -5.79 -14.93
CA LEU A 58 -7.99 -5.13 -13.88
C LEU A 58 -9.50 -5.29 -14.07
N PHE A 59 -10.00 -5.20 -15.30
CA PHE A 59 -11.44 -5.24 -15.54
C PHE A 59 -11.98 -6.67 -15.43
N ALA A 60 -11.22 -7.67 -15.85
CA ALA A 60 -11.58 -9.07 -15.61
C ALA A 60 -11.67 -9.36 -14.11
N VAL A 61 -10.66 -8.95 -13.32
CA VAL A 61 -10.67 -9.15 -11.86
C VAL A 61 -11.81 -8.38 -11.20
N MET A 62 -12.04 -7.12 -11.57
CA MET A 62 -13.15 -6.34 -11.00
C MET A 62 -14.53 -6.88 -11.40
N ALA A 63 -14.68 -7.44 -12.60
CA ALA A 63 -15.91 -8.15 -13.00
C ALA A 63 -16.15 -9.39 -12.14
N ASP A 64 -15.08 -10.08 -11.76
CA ASP A 64 -15.18 -11.27 -10.93
C ASP A 64 -15.44 -10.92 -9.45
N VAL A 65 -14.83 -9.84 -8.94
CA VAL A 65 -15.20 -9.23 -7.64
C VAL A 65 -16.67 -8.83 -7.64
N TYR A 66 -17.16 -8.23 -8.73
CA TYR A 66 -18.57 -7.89 -8.87
C TYR A 66 -19.45 -9.15 -8.85
N ARG A 67 -19.05 -10.23 -9.54
CA ARG A 67 -19.78 -11.51 -9.58
C ARG A 67 -20.00 -12.09 -8.18
N ILE A 68 -18.94 -12.23 -7.37
CA ILE A 68 -19.00 -12.84 -6.03
C ILE A 68 -19.75 -11.97 -5.01
N CYS A 69 -19.73 -10.64 -5.18
CA CYS A 69 -20.38 -9.70 -4.27
C CYS A 69 -21.91 -9.74 -4.37
N TYR A 70 -22.62 -9.60 -3.26
CA TYR A 70 -24.05 -9.31 -3.31
C TYR A 70 -24.33 -7.85 -3.72
N HIS A 71 -25.60 -7.54 -4.01
CA HIS A 71 -26.02 -6.14 -4.16
C HIS A 71 -25.89 -5.39 -2.83
N LYS A 72 -25.20 -4.25 -2.85
CA LYS A 72 -24.81 -3.41 -1.72
C LYS A 72 -23.63 -3.94 -0.90
N ALA A 73 -22.88 -4.91 -1.42
CA ALA A 73 -21.61 -5.30 -0.82
C ALA A 73 -20.63 -4.13 -0.89
N ILE A 74 -19.71 -4.08 0.07
CA ILE A 74 -18.69 -3.04 0.12
C ILE A 74 -17.35 -3.60 -0.35
N VAL A 75 -16.67 -2.86 -1.22
CA VAL A 75 -15.31 -3.19 -1.67
C VAL A 75 -14.38 -2.08 -1.18
N CYS A 76 -13.46 -2.44 -0.29
CA CYS A 76 -12.38 -1.57 0.15
C CYS A 76 -11.13 -1.87 -0.67
N ILE A 77 -10.62 -0.86 -1.39
CA ILE A 77 -9.38 -0.95 -2.15
C ILE A 77 -8.41 0.05 -1.55
N LEU A 78 -7.23 -0.42 -1.15
CA LEU A 78 -6.09 0.43 -0.85
C LEU A 78 -5.02 0.18 -1.91
N ALA A 79 -4.55 1.24 -2.57
CA ALA A 79 -3.58 1.13 -3.63
C ALA A 79 -2.44 2.16 -3.49
N PRO A 80 -1.23 1.85 -3.98
CA PRO A 80 -0.18 2.84 -4.16
C PRO A 80 -0.67 3.94 -5.11
N TYR A 81 -0.51 5.20 -4.70
CA TYR A 81 -1.04 6.33 -5.45
C TYR A 81 -0.22 6.64 -6.70
N ALA A 82 -0.91 6.94 -7.81
CA ALA A 82 -0.33 7.03 -9.15
C ALA A 82 0.72 8.15 -9.30
N HIS A 83 0.52 9.31 -8.65
CA HIS A 83 1.40 10.47 -8.81
C HIS A 83 2.61 10.46 -7.86
N HIS A 84 2.94 9.31 -7.28
CA HIS A 84 4.20 9.13 -6.56
C HIS A 84 5.24 8.47 -7.48
N PHE A 85 6.42 9.08 -7.61
CA PHE A 85 7.51 8.60 -8.44
C PHE A 85 7.96 7.16 -8.13
N ARG A 86 7.94 6.72 -6.87
CA ARG A 86 8.29 5.34 -6.52
C ARG A 86 7.28 4.32 -7.09
N HIS A 87 6.00 4.69 -7.19
CA HIS A 87 4.96 3.84 -7.79
C HIS A 87 4.94 3.93 -9.31
N MET A 88 5.13 5.15 -9.84
CA MET A 88 5.21 5.39 -11.26
C MET A 88 6.38 4.63 -11.88
N SER A 89 7.54 4.63 -11.22
CA SER A 89 8.78 3.98 -11.69
C SER A 89 8.82 2.47 -11.43
N ASN A 90 7.89 1.91 -10.64
CA ASN A 90 7.88 0.47 -10.35
C ASN A 90 7.25 -0.31 -11.53
N PRO A 91 8.02 -1.14 -12.26
CA PRO A 91 7.52 -1.86 -13.43
C PRO A 91 6.55 -2.99 -13.08
N ASN A 92 6.47 -3.39 -11.82
CA ASN A 92 5.56 -4.45 -11.38
C ASN A 92 4.12 -3.96 -11.16
N LEU A 93 3.92 -2.64 -11.00
CA LEU A 93 2.60 -2.03 -10.87
C LEU A 93 2.01 -1.78 -12.26
N LYS A 94 1.24 -2.76 -12.76
CA LYS A 94 0.61 -2.75 -14.09
C LYS A 94 -0.54 -1.75 -14.19
N HIS A 95 -1.23 -1.51 -13.08
CA HIS A 95 -2.34 -0.56 -13.01
C HIS A 95 -2.05 0.58 -12.04
N LYS A 96 -2.61 1.75 -12.33
CA LYS A 96 -2.41 2.99 -11.56
C LYS A 96 -3.75 3.42 -10.95
N PHE A 97 -3.70 3.94 -9.74
CA PHE A 97 -4.86 4.30 -8.93
C PHE A 97 -4.74 5.74 -8.44
N ASP A 98 -5.81 6.50 -8.66
CA ASP A 98 -5.94 7.93 -8.41
C ASP A 98 -7.43 8.34 -8.29
N GLU A 99 -7.70 9.62 -8.23
CA GLU A 99 -9.01 10.27 -8.11
C GLU A 99 -9.89 10.09 -9.36
N TYR A 100 -9.28 9.76 -10.50
CA TYR A 100 -10.01 9.45 -11.73
C TYR A 100 -10.54 8.02 -11.73
N THR A 101 -9.85 7.12 -11.02
CA THR A 101 -10.16 5.68 -10.98
C THR A 101 -11.65 5.37 -10.73
N PRO A 102 -12.34 5.99 -9.75
CA PRO A 102 -13.76 5.74 -9.51
C PRO A 102 -14.67 5.91 -10.74
N ARG A 103 -14.34 6.84 -11.65
CA ARG A 103 -15.16 7.10 -12.86
C ARG A 103 -15.05 6.01 -13.91
N TYR A 104 -13.99 5.20 -13.87
CA TYR A 104 -13.83 4.04 -14.73
C TYR A 104 -14.55 2.80 -14.19
N PHE A 105 -14.99 2.82 -12.93
CA PHE A 105 -15.57 1.65 -12.27
C PHE A 105 -17.10 1.63 -12.21
N THR A 106 -17.76 2.65 -12.78
CA THR A 106 -19.21 2.75 -12.82
C THR A 106 -19.69 3.48 -14.08
N LYS A 107 -20.91 3.17 -14.51
CA LYS A 107 -21.63 3.91 -15.56
C LYS A 107 -22.36 5.14 -15.01
N SER A 108 -22.54 5.23 -13.69
CA SER A 108 -23.38 6.23 -13.02
C SER A 108 -22.63 6.84 -11.84
N PHE A 109 -21.62 7.64 -12.14
CA PHE A 109 -20.82 8.30 -11.10
C PHE A 109 -21.59 9.42 -10.38
N ALA A 110 -21.48 9.43 -9.06
CA ALA A 110 -21.88 10.54 -8.20
C ALA A 110 -20.72 10.84 -7.23
N GLN A 111 -20.48 12.12 -6.95
CA GLN A 111 -19.40 12.57 -6.06
C GLN A 111 -19.87 12.47 -4.59
N PRO A 112 -19.24 11.65 -3.73
CA PRO A 112 -19.56 11.63 -2.31
C PRO A 112 -19.20 12.97 -1.64
N SER A 113 -20.09 13.45 -0.79
CA SER A 113 -19.86 14.68 -0.02
C SER A 113 -18.69 14.52 0.95
N GLY A 114 -17.80 15.52 1.01
CA GLY A 114 -16.66 15.51 1.94
C GLY A 114 -15.50 14.59 1.54
N CYS A 115 -15.57 13.95 0.37
CA CYS A 115 -14.43 13.24 -0.21
C CYS A 115 -13.66 14.14 -1.18
N THR A 116 -12.38 13.82 -1.40
CA THR A 116 -11.58 14.43 -2.46
C THR A 116 -12.33 14.41 -3.80
N PHE A 117 -12.23 15.51 -4.55
CA PHE A 117 -12.91 15.67 -5.81
C PHE A 117 -12.39 14.67 -6.86
N CYS A 118 -13.29 13.92 -7.49
CA CYS A 118 -12.97 13.04 -8.61
C CYS A 118 -13.16 13.83 -9.93
N PRO A 119 -12.10 14.22 -10.65
CA PRO A 119 -12.24 15.09 -11.82
C PRO A 119 -12.93 14.37 -12.98
N PRO A 120 -13.73 15.07 -13.81
CA PRO A 120 -14.42 14.44 -14.94
C PRO A 120 -13.43 13.85 -15.94
N VAL A 121 -13.82 12.72 -16.55
CA VAL A 121 -13.10 12.10 -17.67
C VAL A 121 -13.76 12.52 -19.00
N PRO A 122 -13.00 12.63 -20.10
CA PRO A 122 -13.56 13.05 -21.39
C PRO A 122 -14.66 12.11 -21.92
N ASP A 123 -15.73 12.68 -22.49
CA ASP A 123 -16.95 11.98 -22.92
C ASP A 123 -16.76 10.95 -24.06
N TYR A 124 -15.63 10.95 -24.76
CA TYR A 124 -15.35 9.97 -25.81
C TYR A 124 -14.96 8.58 -25.26
N LEU A 125 -14.76 8.47 -23.95
CA LEU A 125 -14.55 7.20 -23.27
C LEU A 125 -15.92 6.63 -22.89
N VAL A 126 -16.53 5.85 -23.79
CA VAL A 126 -17.70 5.04 -23.43
C VAL A 126 -17.23 3.97 -22.44
N ASN A 127 -17.46 4.20 -21.15
CA ASN A 127 -17.18 3.22 -20.09
C ASN A 127 -18.27 2.16 -20.06
N ASP A 128 -18.25 1.24 -21.04
CA ASP A 128 -19.12 0.06 -21.03
C ASP A 128 -18.49 -1.06 -20.19
N VAL A 129 -18.57 -0.90 -18.87
CA VAL A 129 -18.09 -1.91 -17.91
C VAL A 129 -19.18 -2.92 -17.56
N PRO A 130 -18.84 -4.20 -17.31
CA PRO A 130 -19.82 -5.23 -16.93
C PRO A 130 -20.21 -5.18 -15.44
N PHE A 131 -19.80 -4.14 -14.71
CA PHE A 131 -19.99 -3.95 -13.28
C PHE A 131 -20.38 -2.50 -12.95
N ASP A 132 -20.94 -2.28 -11.76
CA ASP A 132 -21.26 -0.95 -11.23
C ASP A 132 -20.77 -0.84 -9.78
N PHE A 133 -19.57 -0.25 -9.61
CA PHE A 133 -19.00 0.09 -8.31
C PHE A 133 -19.14 1.59 -8.08
N ARG A 134 -20.10 1.98 -7.25
CA ARG A 134 -20.31 3.41 -6.95
C ARG A 134 -19.48 3.81 -5.75
N LEU A 135 -18.71 4.88 -5.90
CA LEU A 135 -17.89 5.40 -4.82
C LEU A 135 -18.78 5.84 -3.66
N VAL A 136 -18.42 5.48 -2.44
CA VAL A 136 -19.05 5.97 -1.21
C VAL A 136 -18.06 6.71 -0.31
N ARG A 137 -16.77 6.41 -0.42
CA ARG A 137 -15.69 7.13 0.26
C ARG A 137 -14.39 7.03 -0.51
N MET A 138 -13.60 8.10 -0.48
CA MET A 138 -12.23 8.15 -0.98
C MET A 138 -11.35 8.91 0.01
N GLU A 139 -10.13 8.43 0.21
CA GLU A 139 -9.17 9.04 1.13
C GLU A 139 -7.75 8.95 0.59
N LEU A 140 -7.00 10.04 0.74
CA LEU A 140 -5.59 10.16 0.38
C LEU A 140 -4.73 10.04 1.64
N PHE A 141 -3.69 9.22 1.58
CA PHE A 141 -2.70 9.10 2.65
C PHE A 141 -1.41 9.82 2.26
N TYR A 142 -1.14 10.93 2.94
CA TYR A 142 -0.01 11.79 2.65
C TYR A 142 1.33 11.18 3.11
N GLU A 143 2.42 11.52 2.42
CA GLU A 143 3.77 11.20 2.88
C GLU A 143 4.05 11.91 4.23
N PRO A 144 4.91 11.36 5.11
CA PRO A 144 5.07 11.84 6.49
C PRO A 144 5.31 13.35 6.67
N PRO A 145 6.04 14.07 5.79
CA PRO A 145 6.20 15.52 5.91
C PRO A 145 4.89 16.30 5.77
N TYR A 146 3.91 15.73 5.07
CA TYR A 146 2.63 16.37 4.74
C TYR A 146 1.45 15.82 5.53
N SER A 147 1.66 14.80 6.38
CA SER A 147 0.63 14.26 7.26
C SER A 147 0.54 15.00 8.61
N THR A 148 1.02 16.23 8.68
CA THR A 148 1.07 17.04 9.92
C THR A 148 -0.13 17.99 9.98
N SER A 149 -0.43 18.54 11.16
CA SER A 149 -1.44 19.60 11.33
C SER A 149 -0.99 20.97 10.77
N LEU A 150 0.16 21.04 10.12
CA LEU A 150 0.71 22.29 9.56
C LEU A 150 0.09 22.66 8.22
N TYR A 151 -0.60 21.72 7.57
CA TYR A 151 -1.23 21.94 6.28
C TYR A 151 -2.74 21.86 6.43
N GLU A 152 -3.43 22.89 5.95
CA GLU A 152 -4.88 22.85 5.78
C GLU A 152 -5.24 22.04 4.52
N GLN A 153 -6.47 21.52 4.45
CA GLN A 153 -6.88 20.68 3.32
C GLN A 153 -6.79 21.41 1.97
N ASP A 154 -7.13 22.70 1.94
CA ASP A 154 -7.03 23.53 0.72
C ASP A 154 -5.58 23.67 0.23
N GLU A 155 -4.61 23.69 1.14
CA GLU A 155 -3.19 23.73 0.80
C GLU A 155 -2.72 22.39 0.24
N LEU A 156 -3.15 21.28 0.85
CA LEU A 156 -2.86 19.93 0.35
C LEU A 156 -3.45 19.71 -1.04
N ASP A 157 -4.66 20.17 -1.31
CA ASP A 157 -5.32 20.08 -2.62
C ASP A 157 -4.53 20.87 -3.68
N MET A 158 -4.04 22.07 -3.34
CA MET A 158 -3.18 22.85 -4.23
C MET A 158 -1.83 22.16 -4.47
N LEU A 159 -1.21 21.61 -3.43
CA LEU A 159 0.04 20.89 -3.55
C LEU A 159 -0.11 19.63 -4.40
N GLN A 160 -1.25 18.93 -4.31
CA GLN A 160 -1.54 17.73 -5.11
C GLN A 160 -1.50 18.04 -6.61
N TYR A 161 -1.93 19.23 -7.01
CA TYR A 161 -1.89 19.66 -8.40
C TYR A 161 -0.47 20.03 -8.89
N VAL A 162 0.38 20.53 -7.99
CA VAL A 162 1.67 21.13 -8.35
C VAL A 162 2.82 20.14 -8.22
N GLN A 163 2.81 19.26 -7.22
CA GLN A 163 3.96 18.41 -6.90
C GLN A 163 3.61 16.92 -6.77
N PRO A 164 4.42 16.04 -7.39
CA PRO A 164 4.37 14.59 -7.14
C PRO A 164 4.99 14.24 -5.78
N ASN A 165 4.78 13.00 -5.33
CA ASN A 165 5.23 12.48 -4.02
C ASN A 165 4.60 13.16 -2.79
N LEU A 166 3.45 13.79 -2.96
CA LEU A 166 2.65 14.30 -1.85
C LEU A 166 1.87 13.17 -1.15
N VAL A 167 1.21 12.34 -1.96
CA VAL A 167 0.36 11.24 -1.50
C VAL A 167 1.07 9.92 -1.75
N SER A 168 1.08 9.09 -0.71
CA SER A 168 1.66 7.76 -0.70
C SER A 168 0.68 6.72 -1.23
N GLU A 169 -0.52 6.69 -0.67
CA GLU A 169 -1.52 5.67 -0.97
C GLU A 169 -2.91 6.31 -1.05
N ILE A 170 -3.81 5.64 -1.74
CA ILE A 170 -5.20 6.05 -1.90
C ILE A 170 -6.10 4.87 -1.51
N MET A 171 -7.14 5.17 -0.74
CA MET A 171 -8.17 4.20 -0.37
C MET A 171 -9.52 4.61 -0.91
N TYR A 172 -10.28 3.62 -1.34
CA TYR A 172 -11.66 3.76 -1.77
C TYR A 172 -12.52 2.76 -1.01
N HIS A 173 -13.74 3.18 -0.71
CA HIS A 173 -14.85 2.28 -0.48
C HIS A 173 -15.85 2.45 -1.62
N PHE A 174 -16.17 1.34 -2.25
CA PHE A 174 -17.22 1.25 -3.26
C PHE A 174 -18.38 0.42 -2.75
N VAL A 175 -19.60 0.79 -3.14
CA VAL A 175 -20.77 -0.07 -3.04
C VAL A 175 -21.02 -0.78 -4.37
N VAL A 176 -21.31 -2.09 -4.31
CA VAL A 176 -21.65 -2.91 -5.47
C VAL A 176 -23.12 -2.76 -5.83
N VAL A 177 -23.42 -2.26 -7.03
CA VAL A 177 -24.79 -1.98 -7.47
C VAL A 177 -25.23 -2.98 -8.54
N LYS A 178 -26.08 -3.94 -8.18
CA LYS A 178 -26.68 -4.93 -9.12
C LYS A 178 -28.16 -4.68 -9.42
N LYS A 179 -28.78 -3.82 -8.63
CA LYS A 179 -30.19 -3.42 -8.69
C LYS A 179 -30.26 -1.91 -8.55
N GLU A 180 -31.42 -1.33 -8.77
CA GLU A 180 -31.64 0.09 -8.57
C GLU A 180 -31.20 0.54 -7.16
N LEU A 181 -30.39 1.58 -7.11
CA LEU A 181 -29.92 2.21 -5.87
C LEU A 181 -30.36 3.68 -5.90
N PRO A 182 -31.41 4.05 -5.16
CA PRO A 182 -31.88 5.43 -5.09
C PRO A 182 -30.79 6.39 -4.56
N PRO A 183 -30.76 7.64 -5.03
CA PRO A 183 -29.77 8.62 -4.58
C PRO A 183 -29.73 8.83 -3.06
N ASP A 184 -30.89 8.87 -2.40
CA ASP A 184 -30.99 9.06 -0.95
C ASP A 184 -30.37 7.89 -0.16
N GLU A 185 -30.55 6.68 -0.67
CA GLU A 185 -29.96 5.48 -0.07
C GLU A 185 -28.44 5.46 -0.27
N TRP A 186 -27.96 5.84 -1.47
CA TRP A 186 -26.53 6.01 -1.71
C TRP A 186 -25.90 7.09 -0.81
N GLN A 187 -26.59 8.21 -0.58
CA GLN A 187 -26.15 9.23 0.37
C GLN A 187 -26.10 8.71 1.81
N GLN A 188 -27.02 7.82 2.20
CA GLN A 188 -26.98 7.19 3.51
C GLN A 188 -25.76 6.27 3.64
N LEU A 189 -25.41 5.53 2.59
CA LEU A 189 -24.19 4.71 2.56
C LEU A 189 -22.93 5.57 2.68
N CYS A 190 -22.87 6.73 2.01
CA CYS A 190 -21.73 7.66 2.14
C CYS A 190 -21.48 8.16 3.58
N LYS A 191 -22.50 8.12 4.45
CA LYS A 191 -22.40 8.56 5.86
C LYS A 191 -22.00 7.43 6.82
N GLN A 192 -21.93 6.19 6.34
CA GLN A 192 -21.57 5.03 7.17
C GLN A 192 -20.05 4.93 7.34
N THR A 193 -19.64 4.21 8.38
CA THR A 193 -18.24 3.81 8.58
C THR A 193 -18.06 2.37 8.10
N TYR A 194 -17.01 2.13 7.34
CA TYR A 194 -16.69 0.83 6.76
C TYR A 194 -15.37 0.30 7.33
N MET A 195 -15.17 -1.02 7.25
CA MET A 195 -13.91 -1.63 7.63
C MET A 195 -12.77 -1.13 6.73
N GLU A 196 -11.57 -1.08 7.28
CA GLU A 196 -10.37 -0.57 6.61
C GLU A 196 -9.20 -1.53 6.84
N PRO A 197 -8.13 -1.42 6.03
CA PRO A 197 -6.92 -2.16 6.31
C PRO A 197 -6.36 -1.85 7.69
N ILE A 198 -5.80 -2.84 8.40
CA ILE A 198 -5.29 -2.68 9.78
C ILE A 198 -4.18 -1.61 9.89
N TRP A 199 -3.50 -1.30 8.79
CA TRP A 199 -2.47 -0.28 8.71
C TRP A 199 -2.97 1.10 8.29
N ALA A 200 -4.24 1.26 7.88
CA ALA A 200 -4.79 2.56 7.49
C ALA A 200 -4.66 3.64 8.59
N PRO A 201 -4.89 3.34 9.90
CA PRO A 201 -4.63 4.32 10.97
C PRO A 201 -3.17 4.78 11.02
N ALA A 202 -2.23 3.86 10.79
CA ALA A 202 -0.80 4.16 10.75
C ALA A 202 -0.37 4.89 9.47
N LEU A 203 -1.24 5.05 8.47
CA LEU A 203 -1.00 5.89 7.29
C LEU A 203 -1.50 7.33 7.51
N ARG A 204 -2.53 7.53 8.35
CA ARG A 204 -3.08 8.87 8.65
C ARG A 204 -2.19 9.74 9.53
N ARG A 205 -1.21 9.13 10.22
CA ARG A 205 -0.26 9.71 11.19
C ARG A 205 -0.41 11.20 11.43
N GLN A 206 -1.31 11.57 12.34
CA GLN A 206 -1.18 12.81 13.08
C GLN A 206 -0.05 12.60 14.10
N LEU A 207 1.19 12.84 13.69
CA LEU A 207 2.23 13.14 14.67
C LEU A 207 1.84 14.51 15.24
N GLU A 208 1.51 14.55 16.54
CA GLU A 208 1.50 15.80 17.31
C GLU A 208 2.75 16.60 16.93
N PRO A 209 2.63 17.92 16.71
CA PRO A 209 3.79 18.73 16.33
C PRO A 209 4.89 18.48 17.36
N VAL A 210 6.03 17.98 16.88
CA VAL A 210 7.25 18.01 17.68
C VAL A 210 7.51 19.49 17.90
N GLU A 211 7.27 19.99 19.11
CA GLU A 211 7.75 21.30 19.51
C GLU A 211 9.23 21.32 19.19
N ILE A 212 9.59 22.08 18.15
CA ILE A 212 10.97 22.47 17.94
C ILE A 212 11.22 23.41 19.10
N VAL A 213 11.73 22.86 20.21
CA VAL A 213 12.28 23.66 21.29
C VAL A 213 13.37 24.47 20.62
N GLU A 214 13.10 25.76 20.43
CA GLU A 214 14.12 26.71 19.99
C GLU A 214 15.35 26.47 20.85
N ALA A 215 16.49 26.21 20.21
CA ALA A 215 17.78 26.14 20.86
C ALA A 215 18.11 27.55 21.40
N SER A 216 17.49 27.89 22.51
CA SER A 216 17.85 28.98 23.38
C SER A 216 18.82 28.42 24.41
N GLU A 217 19.92 29.15 24.57
CA GLU A 217 21.06 28.91 25.46
C GLU A 217 22.14 27.96 24.92
N ILE A 218 22.99 28.54 24.08
CA ILE A 218 24.42 28.24 24.08
C ILE A 218 24.93 28.46 25.51
N VAL A 219 24.98 27.40 26.31
CA VAL A 219 25.82 27.37 27.51
C VAL A 219 27.23 27.05 27.02
N ASP A 220 28.08 28.07 27.09
CA ASP A 220 29.52 27.99 26.80
C ASP A 220 30.17 26.94 27.71
N SER A 221 30.27 25.71 27.23
CA SER A 221 31.09 24.67 27.85
C SER A 221 32.51 24.78 27.28
N PRO A 222 33.55 24.82 28.14
CA PRO A 222 34.92 24.90 27.66
C PRO A 222 35.24 23.67 26.80
N LEU A 223 35.85 23.92 25.64
CA LEU A 223 36.30 22.91 24.68
C LEU A 223 37.00 21.74 25.40
N PRO A 224 36.66 20.48 25.07
CA PRO A 224 37.44 19.34 25.55
C PRO A 224 38.87 19.44 25.01
N ALA A 225 39.84 19.17 25.89
CA ALA A 225 41.26 19.19 25.56
C ALA A 225 41.56 18.31 24.32
N PRO A 226 42.50 18.73 23.45
CA PRO A 226 42.84 17.98 22.25
C PRO A 226 43.34 16.58 22.62
N LEU A 227 42.88 15.59 21.87
CA LEU A 227 43.32 14.19 21.99
C LEU A 227 44.85 14.11 21.85
N PRO A 228 45.53 13.27 22.65
CA PRO A 228 46.97 13.07 22.52
C PRO A 228 47.31 12.50 21.14
N ALA A 229 48.42 12.97 20.57
CA ALA A 229 48.90 12.60 19.25
C ALA A 229 49.08 11.07 19.09
N PRO A 230 48.89 10.52 17.87
CA PRO A 230 49.14 9.11 17.61
C PRO A 230 50.58 8.73 17.93
N LEU A 231 50.77 7.63 18.65
CA LEU A 231 52.10 7.06 18.89
C LEU A 231 52.79 6.72 17.55
N PRO A 232 54.11 6.91 17.45
CA PRO A 232 54.85 6.61 16.23
C PRO A 232 54.75 5.12 15.87
N PRO A 233 54.79 4.77 14.58
CA PRO A 233 54.69 3.39 14.13
C PRO A 233 55.86 2.56 14.67
N LYS A 234 55.55 1.38 15.23
CA LYS A 234 56.56 0.39 15.62
C LYS A 234 57.37 -0.04 14.40
N GLU A 235 58.69 0.00 14.53
CA GLU A 235 59.64 -0.42 13.50
C GLU A 235 59.37 -1.86 13.02
N PRO A 236 59.64 -2.15 11.73
CA PRO A 236 59.46 -3.49 11.18
C PRO A 236 60.53 -4.44 11.76
N SER A 237 60.06 -5.51 12.40
CA SER A 237 60.93 -6.62 12.79
C SER A 237 61.49 -7.32 11.55
N LYS A 238 62.82 -7.44 11.50
CA LYS A 238 63.59 -8.06 10.40
C LYS A 238 63.30 -9.58 10.30
N PRO A 239 63.34 -10.18 9.09
CA PRO A 239 63.16 -11.62 8.91
C PRO A 239 64.50 -12.37 8.92
N ALA A 240 64.56 -13.50 9.63
CA ALA A 240 65.57 -14.56 9.49
C ALA A 240 65.10 -15.80 10.28
N LYS A 241 65.15 -17.06 9.87
CA LYS A 241 65.61 -17.81 8.67
C LYS A 241 64.90 -19.20 8.75
N LYS A 242 64.48 -19.79 7.63
CA LYS A 242 64.21 -21.25 7.49
C LYS A 242 65.56 -21.99 7.57
N ALA A 243 65.74 -23.27 7.94
CA ALA A 243 65.04 -24.56 7.74
C ALA A 243 65.69 -25.62 8.71
N PRO A 244 65.49 -26.96 8.65
CA PRO A 244 64.68 -27.76 7.73
C PRO A 244 63.82 -28.88 8.38
N SER A 245 63.10 -29.57 7.48
CA SER A 245 62.12 -30.64 7.65
C SER A 245 62.59 -31.91 8.37
N GLN A 246 61.66 -32.60 9.03
CA GLN A 246 61.62 -34.06 9.02
C GLN A 246 60.19 -34.60 8.85
N ALA A 247 60.07 -35.53 7.92
CA ALA A 247 58.90 -36.28 7.55
C ALA A 247 58.52 -37.35 8.58
N LYS A 248 57.23 -37.70 8.67
CA LYS A 248 56.80 -39.08 8.93
C LYS A 248 55.38 -39.37 8.45
N LYS A 249 55.35 -40.07 7.31
CA LYS A 249 54.53 -41.23 6.91
C LYS A 249 53.00 -41.20 7.14
N LYS A 250 52.32 -41.16 5.99
CA LYS A 250 51.05 -41.83 5.67
C LYS A 250 51.05 -43.30 6.16
N SER A 251 49.93 -43.74 6.72
CA SER A 251 49.43 -45.11 6.53
C SER A 251 48.05 -45.05 5.87
N ARG A 252 47.86 -45.95 4.92
CA ARG A 252 46.71 -46.08 4.02
C ARG A 252 46.11 -47.48 4.24
N ALA A 253 44.83 -47.61 3.89
CA ALA A 253 44.05 -48.83 3.65
C ALA A 253 43.24 -49.34 4.87
N LYS A 254 41.98 -49.76 4.72
CA LYS A 254 41.45 -50.61 3.62
C LYS A 254 39.94 -50.43 3.42
N LYS A 255 39.51 -50.56 2.16
CA LYS A 255 38.14 -50.90 1.72
C LYS A 255 37.72 -52.27 2.30
N SER A 256 36.45 -52.39 2.67
CA SER A 256 35.48 -53.44 2.31
C SER A 256 34.14 -53.10 2.95
#